data_AF-A0A2G2BIL4-F1
#
_entry.id   AF-A0A2G2BIL4-F1
#
_cell.length_a   1.000
_cell.length_b   1.000
_cell.length_c   1.000
_cell.angle_alpha   90.00
_cell.angle_beta   90.00
_cell.angle_gamma   90.00
#
_symmetry.space_group_name_H-M   'P 1'
#
loop_
_entity.id
_entity.type
_entity.pdbx_description
1 polymer ?
#
loop_
_entity_poly.entity_id
_entity_poly.type
_entity_poly.pdbx_seq_one_letter_code
_entity_poly.pdbx_strand_id
1 'polypeptide(L)'
;MTDKHPTVLTIEELAKLVKEKASVQRSLGLKNTVENIVLDSSPGKKAISLRLDTDVIDWFKSEGKGYQSRINAVLRAYMRANI
;
A
#
# COMPACT_ATOMS: atom_id res chain seq x y z
N MET A 1 -2.64 30.36 -9.55
CA MET A 1 -1.37 29.60 -9.63
C MET A 1 -1.60 28.25 -8.96
N THR A 2 -1.75 27.23 -9.82
CA THR A 2 -1.80 25.77 -9.59
C THR A 2 -2.66 25.24 -8.43
N ASP A 3 -3.95 25.06 -8.71
CA ASP A 3 -4.72 23.95 -8.14
C ASP A 3 -4.04 22.62 -8.48
N LYS A 4 -3.42 21.97 -7.50
CA LYS A 4 -3.06 20.55 -7.61
C LYS A 4 -4.21 19.76 -6.99
N HIS A 5 -5.24 19.50 -7.79
CA HIS A 5 -6.19 18.44 -7.47
C HIS A 5 -5.43 17.13 -7.22
N PRO A 6 -5.77 16.35 -6.19
CA PRO A 6 -5.20 15.02 -6.02
C PRO A 6 -5.60 14.19 -7.24
N THR A 7 -4.62 13.70 -8.00
CA THR A 7 -4.87 12.77 -9.10
C THR A 7 -5.43 11.47 -8.51
N VAL A 8 -6.75 11.38 -8.41
CA VAL A 8 -7.44 10.12 -8.18
C VAL A 8 -7.29 9.33 -9.47
N LEU A 9 -6.37 8.37 -9.49
CA LEU A 9 -6.21 7.48 -10.64
C LEU A 9 -7.54 6.77 -10.88
N THR A 10 -8.08 6.97 -12.05
CA THR A 10 -9.32 6.33 -12.49
C THR A 10 -9.08 4.83 -12.65
N ILE A 11 -10.15 4.03 -12.57
CA ILE A 11 -10.07 2.56 -12.75
C ILE A 11 -9.45 2.20 -14.11
N GLU A 12 -9.66 3.03 -15.12
CA GLU A 12 -9.09 2.87 -16.47
C GLU A 12 -7.57 3.09 -16.50
N GLU A 13 -7.07 4.08 -15.76
CA GLU A 13 -5.63 4.34 -15.64
C GLU A 13 -4.92 3.21 -14.87
N LEU A 14 -5.57 2.64 -13.85
CA LEU A 14 -5.09 1.43 -13.16
C LEU A 14 -5.06 0.22 -14.09
N ALA A 15 -6.09 0.02 -14.92
CA ALA A 15 -6.14 -1.07 -15.89
C ALA A 15 -5.03 -0.95 -16.94
N LYS A 16 -4.72 0.27 -17.38
CA LYS A 16 -3.64 0.55 -18.34
C LYS A 16 -2.27 0.21 -17.76
N LEU A 17 -2.01 0.58 -16.50
CA LEU A 17 -0.77 0.26 -15.79
C LEU A 17 -0.59 -1.26 -15.58
N VAL A 18 -1.67 -1.98 -15.29
CA VAL A 18 -1.63 -3.45 -15.17
C VAL A 18 -1.31 -4.09 -16.53
N LYS A 19 -1.93 -3.61 -17.61
CA LYS A 19 -1.68 -4.11 -18.97
C LYS A 19 -0.25 -3.86 -19.43
N GLU A 20 0.32 -2.69 -19.09
CA GLU A 20 1.70 -2.33 -19.41
C GLU A 20 2.70 -3.21 -18.66
N LYS A 21 2.49 -3.41 -17.35
CA LYS A 21 3.32 -4.33 -16.54
C LYS A 21 3.26 -5.77 -17.05
N ALA A 22 2.09 -6.24 -17.50
CA ALA A 22 1.93 -7.57 -18.07
C ALA A 22 2.71 -7.76 -19.38
N SER A 23 2.77 -6.73 -20.23
CA SER A 23 3.58 -6.76 -21.46
C SER A 23 5.07 -6.86 -21.16
N VAL A 24 5.55 -6.12 -20.16
CA VAL A 24 6.96 -6.17 -19.69
C VAL A 24 7.31 -7.55 -19.12
N GLN A 25 6.40 -8.15 -18.35
CA GLN A 25 6.60 -9.50 -17.81
C GLN A 25 6.74 -10.56 -18.91
N ARG A 26 5.98 -10.41 -20.00
CA ARG A 26 6.00 -11.32 -21.15
C ARG A 26 7.31 -11.23 -21.95
N SER A 27 7.86 -10.02 -22.13
CA SER A 27 9.16 -9.83 -22.81
C SER A 27 10.34 -10.33 -21.98
N LEU A 28 10.19 -10.43 -20.66
CA LEU A 28 11.22 -10.92 -19.73
C LEU A 28 11.19 -12.44 -19.53
N GLY A 29 10.35 -13.18 -20.26
CA GLY A 29 10.29 -14.65 -20.17
C GLY A 29 9.81 -15.19 -18.82
N LEU A 30 9.17 -14.36 -18.00
CA LEU A 30 8.62 -14.77 -16.71
C LEU A 30 7.39 -15.64 -16.96
N LYS A 31 7.55 -16.96 -16.83
CA LYS A 31 6.45 -17.91 -16.87
C LYS A 31 5.54 -17.64 -15.67
N ASN A 32 4.23 -17.57 -15.89
CA ASN A 32 3.23 -17.40 -14.84
C ASN A 32 3.26 -18.59 -13.87
N THR A 33 4.17 -18.56 -12.91
CA THR A 33 4.09 -19.36 -11.71
C THR A 33 3.22 -18.59 -10.74
N VAL A 34 2.01 -19.10 -10.50
CA VAL A 34 1.20 -18.80 -9.32
C VAL A 34 1.92 -19.30 -8.06
N GLU A 35 3.14 -18.87 -7.85
CA GLU A 35 3.73 -18.81 -6.53
C GLU A 35 3.40 -17.42 -6.06
N ASN A 36 2.64 -17.37 -4.97
CA ASN A 36 2.37 -16.18 -4.19
C ASN A 36 3.71 -15.45 -4.04
N ILE A 37 3.98 -14.45 -4.90
CA ILE A 37 5.22 -13.68 -4.81
C ILE A 37 5.00 -12.85 -3.55
N VAL A 38 5.44 -13.43 -2.43
CA VAL A 38 5.73 -12.71 -1.21
C VAL A 38 6.88 -11.78 -1.60
N LEU A 39 6.51 -10.65 -2.20
CA LEU A 39 7.35 -9.46 -2.29
C LEU A 39 7.48 -8.90 -0.88
N ASP A 40 7.96 -9.70 0.07
CA ASP A 40 8.37 -9.22 1.39
C ASP A 40 9.78 -8.66 1.30
N SER A 41 9.93 -7.69 0.40
CA SER A 41 10.96 -6.67 0.51
C SER A 41 10.44 -5.50 1.35
N SER A 42 9.53 -5.75 2.31
CA SER A 42 9.24 -4.73 3.31
C SER A 42 10.53 -4.53 4.10
N PRO A 43 11.13 -3.33 4.12
CA PRO A 43 12.18 -3.05 5.10
C PRO A 43 11.63 -3.46 6.46
N GLY A 44 12.41 -4.28 7.18
CA GLY A 44 11.97 -4.97 8.38
C GLY A 44 11.25 -4.02 9.36
N LYS A 45 10.25 -4.54 10.07
CA LYS A 45 9.51 -3.74 11.06
C LYS A 45 10.41 -3.46 12.26
N LYS A 46 10.64 -2.18 12.57
CA LYS A 46 11.30 -1.78 13.82
C LYS A 46 10.24 -1.64 14.92
N ALA A 47 10.40 -2.41 16.00
CA ALA A 47 9.57 -2.24 17.18
C ALA A 47 9.95 -0.93 17.89
N ILE A 48 8.99 -0.01 18.00
CA ILE A 48 9.14 1.26 18.70
C ILE A 48 7.96 1.44 19.66
N SER A 49 8.15 2.27 20.69
CA SER A 49 7.05 2.75 21.53
C SER A 49 6.49 4.04 20.92
N LEU A 50 5.24 4.00 20.47
CA LEU A 50 4.50 5.15 19.93
C LEU A 50 3.20 5.30 20.73
N ARG A 51 2.89 6.52 21.15
CA ARG A 51 1.59 6.86 21.76
C ARG A 51 0.66 7.37 20.69
N LEU A 52 -0.58 6.87 20.72
CA LEU A 52 -1.70 7.32 19.92
C LEU A 52 -2.85 7.63 20.88
N ASP A 53 -3.76 8.49 20.46
CA ASP A 53 -4.95 8.80 21.24
C ASP A 53 -5.82 7.55 21.46
N THR A 54 -6.50 7.50 22.59
CA THR A 54 -7.27 6.32 23.03
C THR A 54 -8.40 5.99 22.05
N ASP A 55 -9.10 7.00 21.56
CA ASP A 55 -10.18 6.86 20.59
C ASP A 55 -9.71 6.28 19.25
N VAL A 56 -8.54 6.70 18.76
CA VAL A 56 -7.91 6.15 17.57
C VAL A 56 -7.60 4.67 17.76
N ILE A 57 -7.00 4.32 18.91
CA ILE A 57 -6.68 2.91 19.23
C ILE A 57 -7.95 2.07 19.29
N ASP A 58 -8.99 2.56 19.96
CA ASP A 58 -10.24 1.83 20.16
C ASP A 58 -11.01 1.66 18.85
N TRP A 59 -11.00 2.67 17.98
CA TRP A 59 -11.56 2.57 16.63
C TRP A 59 -10.87 1.46 15.82
N PHE A 60 -9.54 1.46 15.74
CA PHE A 60 -8.82 0.41 15.00
C PHE A 60 -8.98 -0.99 15.60
N LYS A 61 -9.08 -1.09 16.94
CA LYS A 61 -9.36 -2.35 17.64
C LYS A 61 -10.76 -2.88 17.36
N SER A 62 -11.75 -2.00 17.19
CA SER A 62 -13.14 -2.39 16.89
C SER A 62 -13.27 -3.17 15.58
N GLU A 63 -12.35 -2.94 14.63
CA GLU A 63 -12.25 -3.69 13.37
C GLU A 63 -11.61 -5.09 13.53
N GLY A 64 -11.28 -5.50 14.76
CA GLY A 64 -10.79 -6.83 15.09
C GLY A 64 -9.28 -7.02 14.93
N LYS A 65 -8.86 -8.29 14.75
CA LYS A 65 -7.44 -8.67 14.67
C LYS A 65 -6.72 -7.92 13.54
N GLY A 66 -5.43 -7.63 13.75
CA GLY A 66 -4.60 -6.93 12.77
C GLY A 66 -4.66 -5.40 12.81
N TYR A 67 -5.29 -4.81 13.84
CA TYR A 67 -5.41 -3.36 14.01
C TYR A 67 -4.06 -2.61 13.90
N GLN A 68 -2.97 -3.15 14.47
CA GLN A 68 -1.63 -2.57 14.34
C GLN A 68 -1.12 -2.55 12.90
N SER A 69 -1.45 -3.57 12.10
CA SER A 69 -1.07 -3.60 10.68
C SER A 69 -1.85 -2.57 9.88
N ARG A 70 -3.12 -2.32 10.23
CA ARG A 70 -3.94 -1.25 9.64
C ARG A 70 -3.40 0.14 9.99
N ILE A 71 -3.04 0.38 11.25
CA ILE A 71 -2.36 1.61 11.67
C ILE A 71 -1.10 1.85 10.82
N ASN A 72 -0.23 0.84 10.69
CA ASN A 72 0.97 0.95 9.87
C ASN A 72 0.68 1.20 8.38
N ALA A 73 -0.40 0.63 7.83
CA ALA A 73 -0.81 0.88 6.45
C ALA A 73 -1.23 2.34 6.23
N VAL A 74 -1.99 2.92 7.16
CA VAL A 74 -2.39 4.34 7.12
C VAL A 74 -1.18 5.25 7.20
N LEU A 75 -0.26 5.00 8.13
CA LEU A 75 0.98 5.77 8.26
C LEU A 75 1.83 5.72 6.97
N ARG A 76 1.89 4.56 6.30
CA ARG A 76 2.58 4.42 5.01
C ARG A 76 1.87 5.17 3.88
N ALA A 77 0.54 5.15 3.85
CA ALA A 77 -0.23 5.90 2.88
C ALA A 77 0.01 7.41 3.03
N TYR A 78 -0.04 7.92 4.26
CA TYR A 78 0.30 9.31 4.58
C TYR A 78 1.73 9.66 4.16
N MET A 79 2.70 8.84 4.54
CA MET A 79 4.11 9.03 4.15
C MET A 79 4.29 9.13 2.63
N ARG A 80 3.61 8.28 1.85
CA ARG A 80 3.69 8.28 0.37
C ARG A 80 2.99 9.47 -0.29
N ALA A 81 1.97 10.02 0.34
CA ALA A 81 1.25 11.18 -0.18
C ALA A 81 2.02 12.49 0.04
N ASN A 82 2.98 12.50 0.97
CA ASN A 82 3.71 13.68 1.42
C ASN A 82 5.20 13.65 1.06
N ILE A 83 5.62 12.69 0.22
CA ILE A 83 6.98 12.56 -0.34
C ILE A 83 6.94 12.80 -1.84
#